data_AF-A0A7V5KQQ4-F1
#
_entry.id   AF-A0A7V5KQQ4-F1
#
_cell.length_a   1.000
_cell.length_b   1.000
_cell.length_c   1.000
_cell.angle_alpha   90.00
_cell.angle_beta   90.00
_cell.angle_gamma   90.00
#
_symmetry.space_group_name_H-M   'P 1'
#
loop_
_entity.id
_entity.type
_entity.pdbx_description
1 polymer ?
#
loop_
_entity_poly.entity_id
_entity_poly.type
_entity_poly.pdbx_seq_one_letter_code
_entity_poly.pdbx_strand_id
1 'polypeptide(L)'
;MYRKVTLLLLLTTGAFGVAVAGSRWSLSHPLSNTSPAVLERSSIGDTIHVLAVMVEFQRDSDPRTTGDGTFDLTTRADSIIDPPPHDRAYFDAHLQFAANYYRKISDGKINLVWNVLDQVVTVPKPMSAYAPAIGSNDLSNLANLPIDAWRKVDSLFHGVDFSA
;
A
#
# COMPACT_ATOMS: atom_id res chain seq x y z
N MET A 1 7.05 -58.58 32.34
CA MET A 1 6.44 -59.45 31.31
C MET A 1 5.18 -58.75 30.80
N TYR A 2 5.32 -57.87 29.80
CA TYR A 2 4.21 -57.05 29.29
C TYR A 2 3.56 -57.71 28.09
N ARG A 3 2.24 -57.91 28.17
CA ARG A 3 1.42 -58.57 27.15
C ARG A 3 0.82 -57.49 26.24
N LYS A 4 1.20 -57.47 24.96
CA LYS A 4 0.56 -56.63 23.93
C LYS A 4 -0.79 -57.25 23.58
N VAL A 5 -1.86 -56.45 23.67
CA VAL A 5 -3.16 -56.77 23.06
C VAL A 5 -3.55 -55.58 22.20
N THR A 6 -3.56 -55.80 20.90
CA THR A 6 -4.15 -54.91 19.90
C THR A 6 -5.64 -55.24 19.83
N LEU A 7 -6.51 -54.24 20.01
CA LEU A 7 -7.92 -54.36 19.65
C LEU A 7 -8.32 -53.15 18.80
N LEU A 8 -8.68 -53.45 17.57
CA LEU A 8 -9.29 -52.56 16.59
C LEU A 8 -10.82 -52.67 16.74
N LEU A 9 -11.54 -51.55 16.87
CA LEU A 9 -12.98 -51.53 16.58
C LEU A 9 -13.42 -50.19 15.98
N LEU A 10 -14.11 -50.29 14.85
CA LEU A 10 -14.62 -49.22 14.00
C LEU A 10 -15.94 -48.61 14.51
N LEU A 11 -16.08 -47.30 14.26
CA LEU A 11 -17.25 -46.47 13.92
C LEU A 11 -18.64 -46.80 14.51
N THR A 12 -19.27 -45.76 15.10
CA THR A 12 -20.55 -45.21 14.60
C THR A 12 -20.73 -43.74 14.98
N THR A 13 -21.37 -43.02 14.07
CA THR A 13 -21.62 -41.56 14.03
C THR A 13 -22.77 -41.10 14.91
N GLY A 14 -22.66 -39.87 15.44
CA GLY A 14 -23.79 -39.14 16.02
C GLY A 14 -23.43 -37.69 16.34
N ALA A 15 -23.40 -36.81 15.33
CA ALA A 15 -23.28 -35.37 15.55
C ALA A 15 -24.68 -34.76 15.67
N PHE A 16 -25.07 -34.39 16.89
CA PHE A 16 -26.21 -33.48 17.12
C PHE A 16 -25.73 -32.04 16.89
N GLY A 17 -26.15 -31.45 15.77
CA GLY A 17 -25.96 -30.02 15.50
C GLY A 17 -27.29 -29.28 15.61
N VAL A 18 -27.40 -28.38 16.58
CA VAL A 18 -28.50 -27.42 16.69
C VAL A 18 -28.30 -26.34 15.61
N ALA A 19 -29.23 -26.23 14.66
CA ALA A 19 -29.21 -25.17 13.67
C ALA A 19 -29.79 -23.88 14.27
N VAL A 20 -28.94 -22.87 14.49
CA VAL A 20 -29.39 -21.50 14.76
C VAL A 20 -29.71 -20.86 13.41
N ALA A 21 -30.98 -20.49 13.21
CA ALA A 21 -31.43 -19.79 12.01
C ALA A 21 -30.90 -18.34 12.01
N GLY A 22 -29.82 -18.10 11.27
CA GLY A 22 -29.34 -16.75 10.95
C GLY A 22 -30.16 -16.12 9.83
N SER A 23 -30.54 -14.85 10.02
CA SER A 23 -31.25 -14.02 9.06
C SER A 23 -30.50 -13.90 7.72
N ARG A 24 -31.19 -14.15 6.61
CA ARG A 24 -30.64 -14.01 5.25
C ARG A 24 -30.63 -12.53 4.86
N TRP A 25 -29.43 -11.96 4.74
CA TRP A 25 -29.22 -10.67 4.09
C TRP A 25 -29.49 -10.82 2.60
N SER A 26 -30.41 -10.02 2.06
CA SER A 26 -30.69 -9.97 0.62
C SER A 26 -29.69 -9.03 -0.04
N LEU A 27 -28.82 -9.56 -0.89
CA LEU A 27 -27.93 -8.77 -1.73
C LEU A 27 -28.69 -8.36 -3.00
N SER A 28 -28.58 -7.09 -3.39
CA SER A 28 -29.29 -6.48 -4.52
C SER A 28 -28.71 -6.83 -5.91
N HIS A 29 -27.81 -7.81 -5.99
CA HIS A 29 -27.18 -8.21 -7.25
C HIS A 29 -27.18 -9.74 -7.41
N PRO A 30 -27.50 -10.28 -8.60
CA PRO A 30 -27.60 -11.71 -8.81
C PRO A 30 -26.21 -12.36 -8.87
N LEU A 31 -25.96 -13.33 -7.99
CA LEU A 31 -24.93 -14.34 -8.23
C LEU A 31 -25.59 -15.48 -9.00
N SER A 32 -25.39 -15.50 -10.32
CA SER A 32 -25.78 -16.63 -11.16
C SER A 32 -24.95 -17.86 -10.75
N ASN A 33 -25.60 -18.81 -10.10
CA ASN A 33 -24.97 -20.04 -9.64
C ASN A 33 -24.99 -21.06 -10.79
N THR A 34 -24.05 -20.93 -11.74
CA THR A 34 -23.82 -21.95 -12.77
C THR A 34 -22.86 -23.02 -12.23
N SER A 35 -23.18 -24.29 -12.47
CA SER A 35 -22.48 -25.52 -12.05
C SER A 35 -20.95 -25.48 -12.22
N PRO A 36 -20.20 -26.32 -11.47
CA PRO A 36 -18.76 -26.20 -11.36
C PRO A 36 -18.11 -26.70 -12.64
N ALA A 37 -17.85 -25.79 -13.58
CA ALA A 37 -16.62 -25.90 -14.32
C ALA A 37 -15.52 -25.84 -13.25
N VAL A 38 -14.68 -26.89 -13.16
CA VAL A 38 -13.39 -26.78 -12.47
C VAL A 38 -12.62 -25.74 -13.27
N LEU A 39 -12.84 -24.49 -12.93
CA LEU A 39 -11.97 -23.41 -13.30
C LEU A 39 -10.72 -23.69 -12.47
N GLU A 40 -9.73 -24.31 -13.11
CA GLU A 40 -8.33 -24.02 -12.82
C GLU A 40 -8.24 -22.50 -12.84
N ARG A 41 -8.49 -21.88 -11.67
CA ARG A 41 -8.28 -20.46 -11.48
C ARG A 41 -6.78 -20.34 -11.54
N SER A 42 -6.27 -20.14 -12.76
CA SER A 42 -4.90 -19.77 -13.00
C SER A 42 -4.61 -18.68 -11.98
N SER A 43 -3.80 -18.99 -10.98
CA SER A 43 -3.52 -18.10 -9.85
C SER A 43 -2.55 -17.03 -10.32
N ILE A 44 -2.88 -16.40 -11.45
CA ILE A 44 -2.21 -15.21 -11.96
C ILE A 44 -2.41 -14.21 -10.84
N GLY A 45 -1.33 -13.93 -10.10
CA GLY A 45 -1.37 -12.96 -9.02
C GLY A 45 -1.80 -11.61 -9.56
N ASP A 46 -2.58 -10.88 -8.77
CA ASP A 46 -3.02 -9.54 -9.11
C ASP A 46 -1.79 -8.62 -9.22
N THR A 47 -1.75 -7.81 -10.28
CA THR A 47 -0.69 -6.83 -10.48
C THR A 47 -1.20 -5.43 -10.15
N ILE A 48 -0.53 -4.75 -9.22
CA ILE A 48 -0.82 -3.37 -8.83
C ILE A 48 0.22 -2.47 -9.48
N HIS A 49 -0.26 -1.52 -10.28
CA HIS A 49 0.57 -0.49 -10.90
C HIS A 49 0.66 0.72 -9.97
N VAL A 50 1.88 1.11 -9.61
CA VAL A 50 2.16 2.24 -8.72
C VAL A 50 2.92 3.30 -9.49
N LEU A 51 2.36 4.50 -9.58
CA LEU A 51 3.09 5.67 -10.02
C LEU A 51 3.51 6.49 -8.80
N ALA A 52 4.82 6.63 -8.62
CA ALA A 52 5.40 7.39 -7.52
C ALA A 52 5.96 8.72 -8.04
N VAL A 53 5.69 9.78 -7.29
CA VAL A 53 6.15 11.13 -7.58
C VAL A 53 6.90 11.67 -6.37
N MET A 54 8.09 12.23 -6.60
CA MET A 54 8.85 12.89 -5.54
C MET A 54 8.33 14.31 -5.41
N VAL A 55 7.83 14.66 -4.23
CA VAL A 55 7.23 15.96 -3.95
C VAL A 55 7.99 16.63 -2.81
N GLU A 56 8.36 17.88 -3.03
CA GLU A 56 9.01 18.73 -2.04
C GLU A 56 8.25 20.06 -1.86
N PHE A 57 8.56 20.81 -0.82
CA PHE A 57 7.90 22.05 -0.45
C PHE A 57 8.66 23.27 -0.98
N GLN A 58 8.02 24.44 -0.98
CA GLN A 58 8.77 25.70 -1.15
C GLN A 58 9.80 25.81 -0.02
N ARG A 59 11.04 26.12 -0.41
CA ARG A 59 12.14 26.25 0.53
C ARG A 59 11.85 27.35 1.56
N ASP A 60 11.95 27.03 2.84
CA ASP A 60 11.76 27.99 3.92
C ASP A 60 12.73 27.75 5.09
N SER A 61 12.57 28.53 6.16
CA SER A 61 13.30 28.35 7.42
C SER A 61 12.35 28.46 8.62
N ASP A 62 11.11 27.98 8.48
CA ASP A 62 10.12 28.05 9.55
C ASP A 62 10.58 27.18 10.73
N PRO A 63 10.79 27.74 11.94
CA PRO A 63 11.31 26.99 13.08
C PRO A 63 10.30 25.94 13.61
N ARG A 64 9.07 25.93 13.10
CA ARG A 64 8.05 24.92 13.44
C ARG A 64 8.16 23.65 12.58
N THR A 65 9.03 23.64 11.57
CA THR A 65 9.24 22.51 10.67
C THR A 65 10.67 21.97 10.76
N THR A 66 10.86 20.73 10.35
CA THR A 66 12.18 20.08 10.33
C THR A 66 12.76 20.14 8.92
N GLY A 67 13.97 20.67 8.78
CA GLY A 67 14.59 20.89 7.47
C GLY A 67 14.06 22.15 6.78
N ASP A 68 14.36 22.30 5.50
CA ASP A 68 14.01 23.49 4.69
C ASP A 68 12.88 23.22 3.70
N GLY A 69 12.32 22.00 3.70
CA GLY A 69 11.26 21.59 2.77
C GLY A 69 11.72 20.89 1.50
N THR A 70 13.03 20.75 1.26
CA THR A 70 13.60 20.09 0.06
C THR A 70 14.21 18.71 0.37
N PHE A 71 14.41 17.88 -0.65
CA PHE A 71 15.09 16.59 -0.49
C PHE A 71 16.58 16.77 -0.14
N ASP A 72 17.07 15.98 0.82
CA ASP A 72 18.50 15.93 1.11
C ASP A 72 19.21 15.05 0.07
N LEU A 73 19.88 15.69 -0.88
CA LEU A 73 20.66 15.02 -1.93
C LEU A 73 22.15 14.91 -1.58
N THR A 74 22.53 15.15 -0.32
CA THR A 74 23.92 15.03 0.09
C THR A 74 24.36 13.57 0.11
N THR A 75 25.59 13.32 -0.32
CA THR A 75 26.19 11.99 -0.24
C THR A 75 26.96 11.89 1.08
N ARG A 76 26.30 11.47 2.15
CA ARG A 76 26.93 11.25 3.45
C ARG A 76 26.90 9.76 3.77
N ALA A 77 28.08 9.22 4.09
CA ALA A 77 28.20 7.85 4.60
C ALA A 77 28.07 7.90 6.13
N ASP A 78 26.88 8.22 6.62
CA ASP A 78 26.55 8.16 8.03
C ASP A 78 25.92 6.80 8.37
N SER A 79 26.15 6.34 9.60
CA SER A 79 25.57 5.09 10.13
C SER A 79 24.12 5.29 10.61
N ILE A 80 23.36 6.14 9.92
CA ILE A 80 21.94 6.37 10.23
C ILE A 80 21.07 5.43 9.40
N ILE A 81 19.84 5.22 9.87
CA ILE A 81 18.83 4.52 9.10
C ILE A 81 18.39 5.45 7.96
N ASP A 82 18.35 4.90 6.74
CA ASP A 82 17.90 5.60 5.52
C ASP A 82 18.68 6.88 5.20
N PRO A 83 20.02 6.78 5.03
CA PRO A 83 20.87 7.94 4.78
C PRO A 83 20.59 8.59 3.41
N PRO A 84 20.91 9.89 3.25
CA PRO A 84 20.82 10.55 1.95
C PRO A 84 21.88 9.98 0.97
N PRO A 85 21.71 10.16 -0.35
CA PRO A 85 20.73 11.04 -1.00
C PRO A 85 19.32 10.45 -1.06
N HIS A 86 18.32 11.25 -0.72
CA HIS A 86 16.89 10.92 -0.88
C HIS A 86 16.42 11.23 -2.31
N ASP A 87 17.07 10.57 -3.27
CA ASP A 87 16.80 10.73 -4.69
C ASP A 87 15.86 9.65 -5.25
N ARG A 88 15.71 9.59 -6.56
CA ARG A 88 14.92 8.56 -7.23
C ARG A 88 15.37 7.15 -6.85
N ALA A 89 16.67 6.88 -6.81
CA ALA A 89 17.19 5.54 -6.55
C ALA A 89 16.87 5.10 -5.11
N TYR A 90 16.90 6.04 -4.16
CA TYR A 90 16.42 5.81 -2.81
C TYR A 90 14.95 5.34 -2.79
N PHE A 91 14.04 6.07 -3.46
CA PHE A 91 12.61 5.69 -3.50
C PHE A 91 12.35 4.40 -4.31
N ASP A 92 13.13 4.15 -5.35
CA ASP A 92 13.05 2.92 -6.13
C ASP A 92 13.40 1.69 -5.27
N ALA A 93 14.46 1.79 -4.45
CA ALA A 93 14.83 0.74 -3.50
C ALA A 93 13.73 0.47 -2.45
N HIS A 94 13.03 1.51 -1.99
CA HIS A 94 11.90 1.37 -1.06
C HIS A 94 10.71 0.65 -1.71
N LEU A 95 10.38 1.00 -2.96
CA LEU A 95 9.31 0.32 -3.71
C LEU A 95 9.69 -1.12 -4.05
N GLN A 96 10.98 -1.38 -4.33
CA GLN A 96 11.48 -2.75 -4.50
C GLN A 96 11.33 -3.57 -3.22
N PHE A 97 11.64 -2.99 -2.06
CA PHE A 97 11.39 -3.63 -0.77
C PHE A 97 9.90 -3.94 -0.59
N ALA A 98 9.02 -2.97 -0.84
CA ALA A 98 7.57 -3.16 -0.74
C ALA A 98 7.07 -4.28 -1.67
N ALA A 99 7.53 -4.29 -2.93
CA ALA A 99 7.18 -5.32 -3.90
C ALA A 99 7.62 -6.71 -3.44
N ASN A 100 8.84 -6.84 -2.90
CA ASN A 100 9.33 -8.10 -2.34
C ASN A 100 8.51 -8.54 -1.13
N TYR A 101 8.16 -7.62 -0.23
CA TYR A 101 7.33 -7.88 0.94
C TYR A 101 5.96 -8.40 0.54
N TYR A 102 5.21 -7.65 -0.28
CA TYR A 102 3.86 -8.02 -0.68
C TYR A 102 3.81 -9.30 -1.50
N ARG A 103 4.78 -9.52 -2.40
CA ARG A 103 4.91 -10.80 -3.10
C ARG A 103 5.12 -11.96 -2.13
N LYS A 104 5.97 -11.78 -1.11
CA LYS A 104 6.27 -12.83 -0.12
C LYS A 104 5.08 -13.15 0.77
N ILE A 105 4.43 -12.14 1.35
CA ILE A 105 3.34 -12.36 2.31
C ILE A 105 2.04 -12.84 1.64
N SER A 106 1.87 -12.56 0.35
CA SER A 106 0.70 -12.97 -0.43
C SER A 106 0.88 -14.32 -1.14
N ASP A 107 2.04 -14.97 -0.99
CA ASP A 107 2.40 -16.18 -1.75
C ASP A 107 2.31 -15.97 -3.27
N GLY A 108 2.85 -14.84 -3.75
CA GLY A 108 2.85 -14.47 -5.17
C GLY A 108 1.53 -13.93 -5.71
N LYS A 109 0.49 -13.80 -4.88
CA LYS A 109 -0.84 -13.32 -5.30
C LYS A 109 -0.91 -11.81 -5.50
N ILE A 110 0.03 -11.05 -4.94
CA ILE A 110 0.14 -9.60 -5.12
C ILE A 110 1.52 -9.30 -5.70
N ASN A 111 1.52 -8.70 -6.90
CA ASN A 111 2.72 -8.27 -7.61
C ASN A 111 2.65 -6.75 -7.78
N LEU A 112 3.69 -6.03 -7.34
CA LEU A 112 3.78 -4.59 -7.55
C LEU A 112 4.67 -4.32 -8.75
N VAL A 113 4.18 -3.49 -9.67
CA VAL A 113 4.96 -2.87 -10.73
C VAL A 113 4.90 -1.38 -10.50
N TRP A 114 6.03 -0.69 -10.58
CA TRP A 114 6.08 0.73 -10.27
C TRP A 114 6.90 1.52 -11.28
N ASN A 115 6.61 2.82 -11.31
CA ASN A 115 7.46 3.81 -11.94
C ASN A 115 7.58 5.01 -10.98
N VAL A 116 8.81 5.38 -10.63
CA VAL A 116 9.08 6.67 -10.00
C VAL A 116 9.23 7.70 -11.12
N LEU A 117 8.73 8.92 -11.01
CA LEU A 117 9.05 9.97 -11.98
C LEU A 117 10.42 10.60 -11.66
N ASP A 118 11.20 10.94 -12.69
CA ASP A 118 12.55 11.51 -12.52
C ASP A 118 12.52 12.92 -11.93
N GLN A 119 11.45 13.67 -12.18
CA GLN A 119 11.35 15.07 -11.78
C GLN A 119 10.80 15.19 -10.36
N VAL A 120 11.52 15.94 -9.52
CA VAL A 120 11.02 16.42 -8.24
C VAL A 120 10.02 17.55 -8.48
N VAL A 121 8.86 17.46 -7.83
CA VAL A 121 7.76 18.41 -7.96
C VAL A 121 7.65 19.27 -6.71
N THR A 122 7.90 20.56 -6.85
CA THR A 122 7.73 21.52 -5.75
C THR A 122 6.28 22.00 -5.64
N VAL A 123 5.63 21.77 -4.51
CA VAL A 123 4.28 22.28 -4.20
C VAL A 123 4.31 23.80 -3.96
N PRO A 124 3.18 24.53 -4.11
CA PRO A 124 3.20 25.99 -4.09
C PRO A 124 3.40 26.63 -2.72
N LYS A 125 3.27 25.88 -1.62
CA LYS A 125 3.36 26.44 -0.26
C LYS A 125 4.53 25.85 0.54
N PRO A 126 5.03 26.57 1.56
CA PRO A 126 5.94 26.02 2.56
C PRO A 126 5.32 24.85 3.34
N MET A 127 6.16 24.02 3.96
CA MET A 127 5.72 22.82 4.69
C MET A 127 4.71 23.15 5.79
N SER A 128 4.94 24.25 6.52
CA SER A 128 4.10 24.66 7.65
C SER A 128 2.68 25.06 7.25
N ALA A 129 2.43 25.37 5.97
CA ALA A 129 1.10 25.69 5.47
C ALA A 129 0.21 24.45 5.26
N TYR A 130 0.81 23.26 5.14
CA TYR A 130 0.10 21.99 5.01
C TYR A 130 -0.11 21.29 6.35
N ALA A 131 0.64 21.67 7.38
CA ALA A 131 0.54 21.07 8.71
C ALA A 131 -0.80 21.43 9.40
N PRO A 132 -1.43 20.48 10.12
CA PRO A 132 -2.48 20.81 11.08
C PRO A 132 -1.97 21.78 12.14
N ALA A 133 -2.85 22.65 12.64
CA ALA A 133 -2.51 23.51 13.77
C ALA A 133 -2.19 22.65 15.02
N ILE A 134 -1.23 23.09 15.83
CA ILE A 134 -0.82 22.37 17.04
C ILE A 134 -2.04 22.17 17.96
N GLY A 135 -2.30 20.92 18.35
CA GLY A 135 -3.43 20.56 19.19
C GLY A 135 -4.79 20.50 18.47
N SER A 136 -4.81 20.70 17.14
CA SER A 136 -6.02 20.57 16.32
C SER A 136 -6.13 19.18 15.70
N ASN A 137 -7.37 18.70 15.56
CA ASN A 137 -7.72 17.53 14.75
C ASN A 137 -8.18 17.91 13.33
N ASP A 138 -8.10 19.19 12.97
CA ASP A 138 -8.45 19.67 11.63
C ASP A 138 -7.34 19.33 10.62
N LEU A 139 -7.67 18.43 9.70
CA LEU A 139 -6.78 17.96 8.63
C LEU A 139 -7.01 18.68 7.30
N SER A 140 -7.82 19.74 7.26
CA SER A 140 -8.14 20.47 6.01
C SER A 140 -6.90 21.00 5.31
N ASN A 141 -5.91 21.47 6.07
CA ASN A 141 -4.63 21.92 5.51
C ASN A 141 -3.83 20.77 4.91
N LEU A 142 -3.81 19.62 5.59
CA LEU A 142 -3.09 18.44 5.13
C LEU A 142 -3.71 17.88 3.84
N ALA A 143 -5.04 17.93 3.71
CA ALA A 143 -5.74 17.52 2.50
C ALA A 143 -5.33 18.33 1.25
N ASN A 144 -4.84 19.56 1.42
CA ASN A 144 -4.35 20.36 0.30
C ASN A 144 -3.02 19.84 -0.27
N LEU A 145 -2.21 19.11 0.50
CA LEU A 145 -0.92 18.59 0.05
C LEU A 145 -1.05 17.66 -1.17
N PRO A 146 -1.83 16.55 -1.11
CA PRO A 146 -2.01 15.70 -2.28
C PRO A 146 -2.72 16.42 -3.44
N ILE A 147 -3.64 17.36 -3.15
CA ILE A 147 -4.33 18.14 -4.20
C ILE A 147 -3.35 19.01 -4.98
N ASP A 148 -2.52 19.79 -4.27
CA ASP A 148 -1.54 20.68 -4.88
C ASP A 148 -0.44 19.88 -5.59
N ALA A 149 0.00 18.76 -5.01
CA ALA A 149 0.96 17.85 -5.62
C ALA A 149 0.45 17.33 -6.96
N TRP A 150 -0.75 16.75 -7.00
CA TRP A 150 -1.29 16.17 -8.24
C TRP A 150 -1.63 17.23 -9.29
N ARG A 151 -2.13 18.41 -8.90
CA ARG A 151 -2.29 19.53 -9.84
C ARG A 151 -0.96 19.94 -10.47
N LYS A 152 0.12 19.94 -9.69
CA LYS A 152 1.44 20.30 -10.19
C LYS A 152 2.02 19.20 -11.07
N VAL A 153 1.85 17.94 -10.70
CA VAL A 153 2.24 16.78 -11.53
C VAL A 153 1.49 16.81 -12.87
N ASP A 154 0.17 16.96 -12.85
CA ASP A 154 -0.67 17.03 -14.06
C ASP A 154 -0.24 18.18 -14.99
N SER A 155 0.05 19.36 -14.41
CA SER A 155 0.60 20.51 -15.14
C SER A 155 2.02 20.33 -15.71
N LEU A 156 2.77 19.31 -15.28
CA LEU A 156 4.13 19.05 -15.76
C LEU A 156 4.18 17.85 -16.71
N PHE A 157 3.27 16.90 -16.53
CA PHE A 157 3.25 15.60 -17.22
C PHE A 157 1.98 15.45 -18.06
N HIS A 158 1.82 16.33 -19.06
CA HIS A 158 0.64 16.37 -19.95
C HIS A 158 0.42 15.08 -20.80
N GLY A 159 1.34 14.12 -20.73
CA GLY A 159 1.31 12.86 -21.49
C GLY A 159 1.26 11.60 -20.64
N VAL A 160 1.15 11.72 -19.31
CA VAL A 160 0.93 10.56 -18.43
C VAL A 160 -0.58 10.43 -18.24
N ASP A 161 -1.15 9.34 -18.75
CA ASP A 161 -2.56 9.02 -18.49
C ASP A 161 -2.68 8.41 -17.09
N PHE A 162 -3.30 9.15 -16.18
CA PHE A 162 -3.58 8.69 -14.81
C PHE A 162 -4.96 8.01 -14.68
N SER A 163 -5.72 7.89 -15.78
CA SER A 163 -7.00 7.18 -15.82
C SER A 163 -6.76 5.69 -16.08
N ALA A 164 -6.45 4.97 -15.00
CA ALA A 164 -6.57 3.51 -14.97
C ALA A 164 -8.02 3.10 -14.69
#